data_AF-A0A349EUZ1-F1
#
_entry.id   AF-A0A349EUZ1-F1
#
_cell.length_a   1.000
_cell.length_b   1.000
_cell.length_c   1.000
_cell.angle_alpha   90.00
_cell.angle_beta   90.00
_cell.angle_gamma   90.00
#
_symmetry.space_group_name_H-M   'P 1'
#
loop_
_entity.id
_entity.type
_entity.pdbx_description
1 polymer ?
#
loop_
_entity_poly.entity_id
_entity_poly.type
_entity_poly.pdbx_seq_one_letter_code
_entity_poly.pdbx_strand_id
1 'polypeptide(L)'
;MKLGLALCGGGAYGAYELGVYKFLKEEKIDFDIVTGTSIGALNGAMFASNNYDLASELWRNISAEKIFKDGFDIDENFLKHFSLNPKSKFQKVVKSYFKNFGVDIAPFKKL
;
A
#
# COMPACT_ATOMS: atom_id res chain seq x y z
N MET A 1 -18.48 9.01 20.91
CA MET A 1 -18.19 7.75 20.19
C MET A 1 -17.09 8.07 19.18
N LYS A 2 -16.06 7.23 19.01
CA LYS A 2 -15.00 7.47 18.03
C LYS A 2 -15.24 6.64 16.76
N LEU A 3 -14.99 7.21 15.59
CA LEU A 3 -15.06 6.53 14.29
C LEU A 3 -13.66 6.06 13.87
N GLY A 4 -13.54 4.76 13.56
CA GLY A 4 -12.30 4.16 13.07
C GLY A 4 -12.41 3.73 11.61
N LEU A 5 -11.38 4.01 10.81
CA LEU A 5 -11.22 3.57 9.43
C LEU A 5 -10.20 2.43 9.36
N ALA A 6 -10.60 1.27 8.85
CA ALA A 6 -9.72 0.11 8.69
C ALA A 6 -9.44 -0.13 7.19
N LEU A 7 -8.17 -0.09 6.81
CA LEU A 7 -7.70 -0.21 5.44
C LEU A 7 -7.02 -1.56 5.20
N CYS A 8 -7.38 -2.20 4.11
CA CYS A 8 -6.99 -3.58 3.84
C CYS A 8 -5.64 -3.64 3.10
N GLY A 9 -5.01 -4.82 3.16
CA GLY A 9 -3.97 -5.17 2.20
C GLY A 9 -4.55 -5.39 0.80
N GLY A 10 -3.70 -5.50 -0.21
CA GLY A 10 -4.16 -5.73 -1.59
C GLY A 10 -3.26 -5.20 -2.70
N GLY A 11 -2.11 -4.60 -2.35
CA GLY A 11 -1.18 -4.05 -3.33
C GLY A 11 -1.82 -2.91 -4.11
N ALA A 12 -1.81 -2.97 -5.44
CA ALA A 12 -2.35 -1.91 -6.29
C ALA A 12 -3.84 -1.61 -6.05
N TYR A 13 -4.62 -2.56 -5.53
CA TYR A 13 -6.04 -2.32 -5.21
C TYR A 13 -6.27 -1.27 -4.10
N GLY A 14 -5.23 -0.89 -3.36
CA GLY A 14 -5.29 0.25 -2.44
C GLY A 14 -5.67 1.57 -3.13
N ALA A 15 -5.54 1.67 -4.46
CA ALA A 15 -6.00 2.84 -5.22
C ALA A 15 -7.51 3.09 -5.05
N TYR A 16 -8.32 2.04 -4.85
CA TYR A 16 -9.75 2.19 -4.61
C TYR A 16 -10.05 2.85 -3.25
N GLU A 17 -9.20 2.64 -2.24
CA GLU A 17 -9.34 3.27 -0.94
C GLU A 17 -9.21 4.80 -1.03
N LEU A 18 -8.44 5.32 -2.00
CA LEU A 18 -8.36 6.77 -2.26
C LEU A 18 -9.72 7.34 -2.71
N GLY A 19 -10.51 6.57 -3.47
CA GLY A 19 -11.86 6.96 -3.87
C GLY A 19 -12.81 7.05 -2.66
N VAL A 20 -12.70 6.11 -1.73
CA VAL A 20 -13.43 6.17 -0.44
C VAL A 20 -13.00 7.41 0.34
N TYR A 21 -11.70 7.70 0.41
CA TYR A 21 -11.21 8.88 1.10
C TYR A 21 -11.71 10.18 0.49
N LYS A 22 -11.77 10.27 -0.84
CA LYS A 22 -12.39 11.40 -1.55
C LYS A 22 -13.84 11.60 -1.10
N PHE A 23 -14.64 10.54 -1.13
CA PHE A 23 -16.05 10.58 -0.71
C PHE A 23 -16.19 11.07 0.74
N LEU A 24 -15.39 10.54 1.67
CA LEU A 24 -15.41 10.97 3.08
C LEU A 24 -15.11 12.47 3.22
N LYS A 25 -14.17 13.01 2.43
CA LYS A 25 -13.85 14.45 2.42
C LYS A 25 -14.99 15.30 1.86
N GLU A 26 -15.62 14.86 0.76
CA GLU A 26 -16.75 15.56 0.11
C GLU A 26 -17.97 15.62 1.04
N GLU A 27 -18.27 14.52 1.72
CA GLU A 27 -19.39 14.41 2.67
C GLU A 27 -19.06 14.95 4.07
N LYS A 28 -17.85 15.46 4.29
CA LYS A 28 -17.38 15.98 5.60
C LYS A 28 -17.52 14.94 6.73
N ILE A 29 -17.22 13.68 6.42
CA ILE A 29 -17.20 12.58 7.37
C ILE A 29 -15.77 12.45 7.90
N ASP A 30 -15.55 12.93 9.13
CA ASP A 30 -14.28 12.81 9.82
C ASP A 30 -14.15 11.48 10.57
N PHE A 31 -12.94 10.92 10.64
CA PHE A 31 -12.61 9.73 11.43
C PHE A 31 -11.52 10.06 12.46
N ASP A 32 -11.59 9.44 13.63
CA ASP A 32 -10.67 9.68 14.75
C ASP A 32 -9.43 8.78 14.70
N ILE A 33 -9.56 7.61 14.08
CA ILE A 33 -8.53 6.56 14.08
C ILE A 33 -8.46 5.97 12.67
N VAL A 34 -7.26 5.72 12.18
CA VAL A 34 -7.03 4.93 10.97
C VAL A 34 -6.04 3.81 11.26
N THR A 35 -6.32 2.62 10.75
CA THR A 35 -5.43 1.46 10.80
C THR A 35 -5.32 0.85 9.42
N GLY A 36 -4.19 0.22 9.13
CA GLY A 36 -3.94 -0.30 7.80
C GLY A 36 -2.91 -1.43 7.78
N THR A 37 -3.09 -2.37 6.84
CA THR A 37 -2.14 -3.47 6.61
C THR A 37 -1.54 -3.39 5.21
N SER A 38 -0.21 -3.56 5.08
CA SER A 38 0.47 -3.51 3.78
C SER A 38 0.20 -2.20 3.03
N ILE A 39 -0.42 -2.22 1.84
CA ILE A 39 -0.81 -0.98 1.15
C ILE A 39 -1.77 -0.12 1.97
N GLY A 40 -2.67 -0.73 2.74
CA GLY A 40 -3.55 -0.01 3.65
C GLY A 40 -2.78 0.73 4.73
N ALA A 41 -1.58 0.28 5.13
CA ALA A 41 -0.74 1.01 6.09
C ALA A 41 -0.16 2.29 5.47
N LEU A 42 0.26 2.23 4.21
CA LEU A 42 0.68 3.40 3.43
C LEU A 42 -0.48 4.39 3.29
N ASN A 43 -1.65 3.92 2.85
CA ASN A 43 -2.85 4.75 2.78
C ASN A 43 -3.26 5.31 4.14
N GLY A 44 -3.14 4.52 5.21
CA GLY A 44 -3.45 4.96 6.57
C GLY A 44 -2.56 6.12 7.01
N ALA A 45 -1.27 6.06 6.73
CA ALA A 45 -0.36 7.17 6.98
C ALA A 45 -0.73 8.42 6.16
N MET A 46 -1.10 8.25 4.89
CA MET A 46 -1.56 9.35 4.03
C MET A 46 -2.87 9.97 4.52
N PHE A 47 -3.85 9.15 4.91
CA PHE A 47 -5.16 9.65 5.34
C PHE A 47 -5.07 10.34 6.70
N ALA A 48 -4.18 9.85 7.58
CA ALA A 48 -3.86 10.50 8.84
C ALA A 48 -3.23 11.89 8.66
N SER A 49 -2.57 12.17 7.53
CA SER A 49 -2.03 13.51 7.23
C SER A 49 -3.11 14.53 6.83
N ASN A 50 -4.36 14.06 6.65
CA ASN A 50 -5.52 14.84 6.24
C ASN A 50 -5.32 15.69 4.97
N ASN A 51 -4.45 15.23 4.06
CA ASN A 51 -4.13 15.94 2.82
C ASN A 51 -4.49 15.06 1.61
N TYR A 52 -5.68 15.30 1.06
CA TYR A 52 -6.19 14.54 -0.08
C TYR A 52 -5.34 14.72 -1.33
N ASP A 53 -4.86 15.94 -1.60
CA ASP A 53 -4.08 16.23 -2.81
C ASP A 53 -2.75 15.47 -2.79
N LEU A 54 -2.09 15.42 -1.64
CA LEU A 54 -0.86 14.63 -1.47
C LEU A 54 -1.12 13.12 -1.64
N ALA A 55 -2.21 12.60 -1.07
CA ALA A 55 -2.60 11.20 -1.27
C ALA A 55 -2.91 10.89 -2.74
N SER A 56 -3.57 11.81 -3.43
CA SER A 56 -3.90 11.70 -4.85
C SER A 56 -2.65 11.75 -5.73
N GLU A 57 -1.73 12.67 -5.44
CA GLU A 57 -0.47 12.78 -6.16
C GLU A 57 0.40 11.53 -6.00
N LEU A 58 0.47 10.97 -4.78
CA LEU A 58 1.16 9.72 -4.53
C LEU A 58 0.61 8.61 -5.44
N TRP A 59 -0.70 8.36 -5.41
CA TRP A 59 -1.33 7.31 -6.22
C TRP A 59 -1.20 7.53 -7.73
N ARG A 60 -1.16 8.78 -8.20
CA ARG A 60 -0.95 9.09 -9.63
C ARG A 60 0.47 8.80 -10.10
N ASN A 61 1.45 8.79 -9.20
CA ASN A 61 2.85 8.72 -9.54
C ASN A 61 3.56 7.47 -9.00
N ILE A 62 2.94 6.71 -8.12
CA ILE A 62 3.54 5.54 -7.48
C ILE A 62 3.64 4.38 -8.48
N SER A 63 4.71 3.60 -8.37
CA SER A 63 4.92 2.37 -9.13
C SER A 63 5.68 1.37 -8.27
N ALA A 64 5.64 0.09 -8.62
CA ALA A 64 6.30 -0.96 -7.85
C ALA A 64 7.82 -0.72 -7.71
N GLU A 65 8.46 -0.15 -8.74
CA GLU A 65 9.89 0.16 -8.79
C GLU A 65 10.26 1.32 -7.85
N LYS A 66 9.34 2.26 -7.63
CA LYS A 66 9.53 3.36 -6.68
C LYS A 66 9.38 2.91 -5.22
N ILE A 67 8.77 1.75 -4.98
CA ILE A 67 8.59 1.18 -3.64
C ILE A 67 9.67 0.14 -3.33
N PHE A 68 9.93 -0.77 -4.27
CA PHE A 68 10.78 -1.94 -4.06
C PHE A 68 12.02 -1.90 -4.98
N LYS A 69 13.21 -2.00 -4.37
CA LYS A 69 14.49 -1.93 -5.08
C LYS A 69 14.67 -2.99 -6.18
N ASP A 70 14.20 -4.20 -5.94
CA ASP A 70 14.32 -5.32 -6.89
C ASP A 70 13.09 -5.46 -7.83
N GLY A 71 12.17 -4.49 -7.78
CA GLY A 71 10.85 -4.57 -8.39
C GLY A 71 9.94 -5.59 -7.69
N PHE A 72 8.65 -5.51 -7.98
CA PHE A 72 7.65 -6.44 -7.44
C PHE A 72 6.68 -6.78 -8.58
N ASP A 73 6.80 -7.98 -9.14
CA ASP A 73 5.95 -8.40 -10.27
C ASP A 73 4.55 -8.74 -9.74
N ILE A 74 3.63 -7.78 -9.83
CA ILE A 74 2.19 -7.97 -9.58
C ILE A 74 1.52 -8.24 -10.93
N ASP A 75 1.70 -9.46 -11.45
CA ASP A 75 1.01 -9.90 -12.67
C ASP A 75 -0.36 -10.53 -12.35
N GLU A 76 -1.16 -10.84 -13.37
CA GLU A 76 -2.43 -11.57 -13.20
C GLU A 76 -2.24 -12.93 -12.50
N ASN A 77 -1.01 -13.45 -12.50
CA ASN A 77 -0.63 -14.64 -11.77
C ASN A 77 -0.13 -14.36 -10.34
N PHE A 78 -0.27 -13.16 -9.78
CA PHE A 78 0.19 -12.84 -8.42
C PHE A 78 -0.34 -13.84 -7.37
N LEU A 79 -1.64 -14.19 -7.45
CA LEU A 79 -2.25 -15.22 -6.60
C LEU A 79 -1.70 -16.63 -6.87
N LYS A 80 -1.38 -16.96 -8.13
CA LYS A 80 -0.69 -18.21 -8.49
C LYS A 80 0.78 -18.23 -8.03
N HIS A 81 1.45 -17.10 -8.01
CA HIS A 81 2.81 -16.95 -7.47
C HIS A 81 2.84 -16.99 -5.94
N PHE A 82 1.75 -16.56 -5.29
CA PHE A 82 1.49 -16.79 -3.86
C PHE A 82 1.34 -18.30 -3.58
N SER A 83 0.67 -19.04 -4.49
CA SER A 83 0.65 -20.50 -4.53
C SER A 83 1.97 -21.09 -5.07
N LEU A 84 3.03 -21.00 -4.26
CA LEU A 84 4.20 -21.91 -4.28
C LEU A 84 4.82 -22.19 -5.67
N ASN A 85 5.24 -21.15 -6.41
CA ASN A 85 6.20 -21.37 -7.51
C ASN A 85 7.63 -21.00 -7.07
N PRO A 86 8.56 -21.97 -6.93
CA PRO A 86 9.90 -21.78 -6.32
C PRO A 86 10.87 -20.80 -7.01
N LYS A 87 10.46 -20.14 -8.10
CA LYS A 87 11.33 -19.27 -8.93
C LYS A 87 10.83 -17.82 -9.09
N SER A 88 9.73 -17.41 -8.47
CA SER A 88 9.19 -16.04 -8.65
C SER A 88 9.98 -14.98 -7.87
N LYS A 89 10.03 -13.73 -8.37
CA LYS A 89 10.59 -12.59 -7.62
C LYS A 89 9.89 -12.39 -6.28
N PHE A 90 8.60 -12.72 -6.19
CA PHE A 90 7.84 -12.71 -4.95
C PHE A 90 8.48 -13.57 -3.85
N GLN A 91 8.97 -14.78 -4.17
CA GLN A 91 9.69 -15.59 -3.18
C GLN A 91 11.00 -14.95 -2.72
N LYS A 92 11.72 -14.24 -3.60
CA LYS A 92 12.92 -13.50 -3.19
C LYS A 92 12.54 -12.38 -2.22
N VAL A 93 11.43 -11.69 -2.45
CA VAL A 93 10.91 -10.64 -1.58
C VAL A 93 10.44 -11.21 -0.24
N VAL A 94 9.70 -12.32 -0.23
CA VAL A 94 9.26 -13.01 1.00
C VAL A 94 10.46 -13.59 1.76
N LYS A 95 11.40 -14.27 1.10
CA LYS A 95 12.64 -14.75 1.75
C LYS A 95 13.47 -13.60 2.30
N SER A 96 13.59 -12.50 1.56
CA SER A 96 14.26 -11.29 2.04
C SER A 96 13.54 -10.71 3.25
N TYR A 97 12.21 -10.65 3.23
CA TYR A 97 11.37 -10.23 4.35
C TYR A 97 11.64 -11.05 5.61
N PHE A 98 11.64 -12.39 5.51
CA PHE A 98 11.94 -13.24 6.67
C PHE A 98 13.40 -13.20 7.10
N LYS A 99 14.35 -13.08 6.17
CA LYS A 99 15.79 -13.05 6.48
C LYS A 99 16.23 -11.72 7.09
N ASN A 100 15.64 -10.62 6.64
CA ASN A 100 16.03 -9.26 7.00
C ASN A 100 14.98 -8.56 7.88
N PHE A 101 13.94 -9.28 8.33
CA PHE A 101 12.77 -8.71 9.02
C PHE A 101 12.10 -7.55 8.27
N GLY A 102 12.17 -7.55 6.93
CA GLY A 102 11.63 -6.49 6.08
C GLY A 102 12.10 -6.56 4.63
N VAL A 103 11.45 -5.80 3.75
CA VAL A 103 11.88 -5.61 2.36
C VAL A 103 12.69 -4.31 2.26
N ASP A 104 13.71 -4.26 1.39
CA ASP A 104 14.48 -3.04 1.14
C ASP A 104 13.62 -2.00 0.40
N ILE A 105 13.16 -1.00 1.17
CA ILE A 105 12.36 0.14 0.73
C ILE A 105 13.21 1.40 0.50
N ALA A 106 14.52 1.28 0.30
CA ALA A 106 15.40 2.44 0.07
C ALA A 106 14.92 3.41 -1.04
N PRO A 107 14.33 2.96 -2.16
CA PRO A 107 13.75 3.87 -3.16
C PRO A 107 12.60 4.71 -2.62
N PHE A 108 11.75 4.12 -1.78
CA PHE A 108 10.56 4.77 -1.24
C PHE A 108 10.89 5.99 -0.37
N LYS A 109 12.03 5.99 0.31
CA LYS A 109 12.48 7.13 1.15
C LYS A 109 12.85 8.39 0.35
N LYS A 110 12.90 8.31 -0.98
CA LYS A 110 13.26 9.42 -1.87
C LYS A 110 12.06 10.04 -2.60
N LEU A 111 10.87 9.45 -2.41
CA LEU A 111 9.59 10.08 -2.76
C LEU A 111 9.30 11.22 -1.79
#